data_AF-A0A519ZIU2-F1
#
_entry.id   AF-A0A519ZIU2-F1
#
_cell.length_a   1.000
_cell.length_b   1.000
_cell.length_c   1.000
_cell.angle_alpha   90.00
_cell.angle_beta   90.00
_cell.angle_gamma   90.00
#
_symmetry.space_group_name_H-M   'P 1'
#
loop_
_entity.id
_entity.type
_entity.pdbx_description
1 polymer ?
#
loop_
_entity_poly.entity_id
_entity_poly.type
_entity_poly.pdbx_seq_one_letter_code
_entity_poly.pdbx_strand_id
1 'polypeptide(L)'
;MLTDKKLLLAALTAAPLLLAGSALGQGLGNSPYSRIGLGDNVGNLGGVRQLGMGGVGLAAPNTGNVNELNPALLYYTPRTTFEAGFNAQYKNVRNASESYRTGSGTLAYLALAVPINKRWGAAVGLKPYSVVDYQVNSTGTVNGDPYAVAYKQYGGTGGLSEAYFAHGIHVLRDLNIGGSASYLFGTLDQTNGTAIATSTVAANQLVVEREQLRYADFLLRGALHYRHKLSKDLNMNLGGTYTFQTNTKVSRQRTQEQRDALVLVW
;
A
#
# COMPACT_ATOMS: atom_id res chain seq x y z
N MET A 1 -35.63 14.32 26.67
CA MET A 1 -35.01 13.09 27.20
C MET A 1 -34.76 12.15 26.03
N LEU A 2 -33.51 12.00 25.60
CA LEU A 2 -33.13 11.02 24.58
C LEU A 2 -33.18 9.63 25.23
N THR A 3 -33.90 8.68 24.63
CA THR A 3 -33.97 7.30 25.11
C THR A 3 -32.61 6.60 24.98
N ASP A 4 -32.29 5.69 25.91
CA ASP A 4 -30.97 5.03 26.02
C ASP A 4 -30.43 4.42 24.71
N LYS A 5 -31.32 3.92 23.84
CA LYS A 5 -30.95 3.40 22.52
C LYS A 5 -30.45 4.48 21.54
N LYS A 6 -30.98 5.70 21.62
CA LYS A 6 -30.54 6.84 20.78
C LYS A 6 -29.20 7.41 21.27
N LEU A 7 -28.94 7.32 22.58
CA LEU A 7 -27.64 7.65 23.17
C LEU A 7 -26.56 6.63 22.76
N LEU A 8 -26.88 5.33 22.76
CA LEU A 8 -25.96 4.29 22.27
C LEU A 8 -25.66 4.43 20.77
N LEU A 9 -26.67 4.72 19.94
CA LEU A 9 -26.44 4.96 18.50
C LEU A 9 -25.62 6.22 18.23
N ALA A 10 -25.86 7.30 18.98
CA ALA A 10 -25.07 8.53 18.88
C ALA A 10 -23.63 8.33 19.37
N ALA A 11 -23.41 7.51 20.41
CA ALA A 11 -22.06 7.15 20.87
C ALA A 11 -21.32 6.30 19.84
N LEU A 12 -22.00 5.36 19.16
CA LEU A 12 -21.41 4.51 18.11
C LEU A 12 -21.04 5.30 16.84
N THR A 13 -21.80 6.36 16.51
CA THR A 13 -21.49 7.24 15.37
C THR A 13 -20.51 8.36 15.70
N ALA A 14 -20.40 8.78 16.97
CA ALA A 14 -19.45 9.79 17.42
C ALA A 14 -18.05 9.23 17.72
N ALA A 15 -17.93 7.95 18.13
CA ALA A 15 -16.64 7.31 18.41
C ALA A 15 -15.64 7.34 17.22
N PRO A 16 -16.05 7.10 15.95
CA PRO A 16 -15.17 7.25 14.80
C PRO A 16 -14.73 8.71 14.55
N LEU A 17 -15.57 9.70 14.88
CA LEU A 17 -15.26 11.12 14.70
C LEU A 17 -14.25 11.63 15.74
N LEU A 18 -14.32 11.13 16.97
CA LEU A 18 -13.38 11.48 18.05
C LEU A 18 -12.00 10.83 17.86
N LEU A 19 -11.92 9.67 17.19
CA LEU A 19 -10.66 9.03 16.83
C LEU A 19 -9.98 9.64 15.60
N ALA A 20 -10.67 10.49 14.84
CA ALA A 20 -10.09 11.19 13.70
C ALA A 20 -9.13 12.33 14.10
N GLY A 21 -9.22 12.84 15.34
CA GLY A 21 -8.42 13.95 15.84
C GLY A 21 -6.95 13.64 16.12
N SER A 22 -6.56 12.36 16.11
CA SER A 22 -5.18 11.91 16.35
C SER A 22 -4.69 10.95 15.27
N ALA A 23 -4.93 11.28 13.99
CA ALA A 23 -4.28 10.61 12.87
C ALA A 23 -2.83 11.09 12.71
N LEU A 24 -1.97 10.75 13.69
CA LEU A 24 -0.52 10.79 13.54
C LEU A 24 -0.07 9.39 13.12
N GLY A 25 0.26 9.21 11.83
CA GLY A 25 0.87 7.98 11.33
C GLY A 25 0.28 7.48 10.01
N GLN A 26 0.50 8.22 8.92
CA GLN A 26 0.47 7.62 7.59
C GLN A 26 1.83 6.95 7.34
N GLY A 27 1.98 5.73 7.85
CA GLY A 27 3.19 4.92 7.73
C GLY A 27 2.87 3.47 8.09
N LEU A 28 3.49 2.50 7.42
CA LEU A 28 3.21 1.08 7.65
C LEU A 28 3.77 0.55 8.99
N GLY A 29 4.34 1.44 9.81
CA GLY A 29 5.15 1.10 10.97
C GLY A 29 6.53 0.66 10.49
N ASN A 30 7.59 1.25 11.07
CA ASN A 30 8.98 1.04 10.69
C ASN A 30 9.26 -0.39 10.20
N SER A 31 9.34 -0.52 8.87
CA SER A 31 9.57 -1.77 8.15
C SER A 31 10.94 -1.70 7.51
N PRO A 32 11.98 -2.31 8.12
CA PRO A 32 13.34 -2.31 7.59
C PRO A 32 13.44 -2.87 6.16
N TYR A 33 12.47 -3.70 5.75
CA TYR A 33 12.38 -4.28 4.40
C TYR A 33 11.98 -3.26 3.34
N SER A 34 11.23 -2.23 3.72
CA SER A 34 10.80 -1.17 2.81
C SER A 34 11.94 -0.26 2.32
N ARG A 35 13.16 -0.45 2.85
CA ARG A 35 14.38 0.22 2.35
C ARG A 35 14.76 -0.18 0.93
N ILE A 36 14.33 -1.35 0.46
CA ILE A 36 14.76 -1.88 -0.84
C ILE A 36 13.74 -1.53 -1.94
N GLY A 37 14.22 -0.97 -3.05
CA GLY A 37 13.41 -0.72 -4.24
C GLY A 37 12.29 0.30 -4.03
N LEU A 38 11.05 -0.07 -4.35
CA LEU A 38 9.86 0.77 -4.24
C LEU A 38 9.16 0.70 -2.87
N GLY A 39 9.76 -0.02 -1.92
CA GLY A 39 9.17 -0.28 -0.61
C GLY A 39 8.46 -1.63 -0.49
N ASP A 40 7.74 -1.77 0.62
CA ASP A 40 6.89 -2.93 0.83
C ASP A 40 5.74 -2.89 -0.17
N ASN A 41 5.64 -3.93 -0.99
CA ASN A 41 4.51 -4.09 -1.89
C ASN A 41 3.28 -4.43 -1.06
N VAL A 42 2.23 -3.60 -1.16
CA VAL A 42 0.98 -3.84 -0.41
C VAL A 42 0.28 -5.11 -0.91
N GLY A 43 0.66 -5.62 -2.09
CA GLY A 43 0.08 -6.78 -2.73
C GLY A 43 -1.26 -6.42 -3.33
N ASN A 44 -1.47 -6.71 -4.61
CA ASN A 44 -2.82 -6.65 -5.16
C ASN A 44 -3.60 -7.89 -4.69
N LEU A 45 -4.05 -7.89 -3.44
CA LEU A 45 -4.77 -8.99 -2.78
C LEU A 45 -6.29 -8.86 -2.91
N GLY A 46 -6.77 -7.84 -3.63
CA GLY A 46 -8.18 -7.55 -3.83
C GLY A 46 -8.83 -6.82 -2.65
N GLY A 47 -10.16 -6.82 -2.65
CA GLY A 47 -10.94 -6.21 -1.58
C GLY A 47 -11.02 -7.08 -0.32
N VAL A 48 -11.83 -6.62 0.65
CA VAL A 48 -12.04 -7.26 1.96
C VAL A 48 -12.41 -8.74 1.82
N ARG A 49 -13.24 -9.10 0.82
CA ARG A 49 -13.63 -10.50 0.58
C ARG A 49 -12.44 -11.36 0.17
N GLN A 50 -11.61 -10.88 -0.76
CA GLN A 50 -10.45 -11.61 -1.26
C GLN A 50 -9.40 -11.76 -0.16
N LEU A 51 -9.16 -10.70 0.61
CA LEU A 51 -8.34 -10.74 1.82
C LEU A 51 -8.85 -11.78 2.83
N GLY A 52 -10.16 -11.81 3.09
CA GLY A 52 -10.80 -12.80 3.97
C GLY A 52 -10.68 -14.25 3.47
N MET A 53 -10.41 -14.46 2.18
CA MET A 53 -10.12 -15.77 1.61
C MET A 53 -8.61 -16.07 1.52
N GLY A 54 -7.74 -15.23 2.09
CA GLY A 54 -6.29 -15.39 2.04
C GLY A 54 -5.66 -14.86 0.75
N GLY A 55 -6.26 -13.86 0.11
CA GLY A 55 -5.77 -13.25 -1.13
C GLY A 55 -6.16 -14.02 -2.39
N VAL A 56 -6.95 -15.07 -2.29
CA VAL A 56 -7.53 -15.76 -3.44
C VAL A 56 -8.80 -15.05 -3.92
N GLY A 57 -9.21 -15.31 -5.16
CA GLY A 57 -10.42 -14.71 -5.72
C GLY A 57 -10.36 -14.36 -7.19
N LEU A 58 -9.25 -14.70 -7.87
CA LEU A 58 -9.02 -14.45 -9.29
C LEU A 58 -10.11 -15.06 -10.20
N ALA A 59 -10.67 -16.20 -9.80
CA ALA A 59 -11.76 -16.90 -10.50
C ALA A 59 -13.02 -17.04 -9.63
N ALA A 60 -13.22 -16.13 -8.68
CA ALA A 60 -14.34 -16.18 -7.73
C ALA A 60 -15.34 -15.05 -8.02
N PRO A 61 -16.27 -15.24 -8.98
CA PRO A 61 -17.30 -14.25 -9.29
C PRO A 61 -18.14 -13.94 -8.04
N ASN A 62 -18.53 -12.68 -7.91
CA ASN A 62 -19.34 -12.20 -6.80
C ASN A 62 -20.24 -11.07 -7.28
N THR A 63 -21.37 -10.90 -6.60
CA THR A 63 -22.35 -9.85 -6.87
C THR A 63 -22.33 -8.75 -5.79
N GLY A 64 -21.81 -9.03 -4.59
CA GLY A 64 -21.88 -8.13 -3.44
C GLY A 64 -20.68 -7.20 -3.24
N ASN A 65 -19.49 -7.58 -3.71
CA ASN A 65 -18.24 -6.82 -3.54
C ASN A 65 -17.58 -6.60 -4.90
N VAL A 66 -16.82 -5.53 -5.00
CA VAL A 66 -16.01 -5.23 -6.18
C VAL A 66 -14.83 -6.21 -6.23
N ASN A 67 -14.70 -6.95 -7.34
CA ASN A 67 -13.56 -7.84 -7.53
C ASN A 67 -12.49 -7.18 -8.40
N GLU A 68 -11.55 -6.49 -7.75
CA GLU A 68 -10.42 -5.81 -8.40
C GLU A 68 -9.25 -6.74 -8.77
N LEU A 69 -9.22 -7.95 -8.21
CA LEU A 69 -8.18 -8.93 -8.55
C LEU A 69 -8.24 -9.25 -10.04
N ASN A 70 -9.46 -9.49 -10.55
CA ASN A 70 -9.72 -9.83 -11.94
C ASN A 70 -10.77 -8.89 -12.56
N PRO A 71 -10.35 -7.91 -13.36
CA PRO A 71 -11.26 -7.01 -14.11
C PRO A 71 -12.34 -7.73 -14.93
N ALA A 72 -12.09 -8.96 -15.43
CA ALA A 72 -13.08 -9.72 -16.19
C ALA A 72 -14.30 -10.15 -15.35
N LEU A 73 -14.20 -10.11 -14.01
CA LEU A 73 -15.29 -10.43 -13.10
C LEU A 73 -16.24 -9.25 -12.84
N LEU A 74 -15.88 -8.03 -13.25
CA LEU A 74 -16.71 -6.82 -13.06
C LEU A 74 -18.07 -6.90 -13.75
N TYR A 75 -18.20 -7.71 -14.79
CA TYR A 75 -19.48 -8.02 -15.41
C TYR A 75 -20.50 -8.62 -14.43
N TYR A 76 -20.05 -9.41 -13.43
CA TYR A 76 -20.96 -10.03 -12.46
C TYR A 76 -21.53 -9.07 -11.42
N THR A 77 -21.09 -7.82 -11.39
CA THR A 77 -21.62 -6.79 -10.48
C THR A 77 -22.98 -6.30 -11.00
N PRO A 78 -24.11 -6.63 -10.33
CA PRO A 78 -25.43 -6.37 -10.87
C PRO A 78 -25.95 -4.96 -10.58
N ARG A 79 -25.31 -4.23 -9.66
CA ARG A 79 -25.73 -2.91 -9.15
C ARG A 79 -24.52 -2.02 -8.98
N THR A 80 -24.73 -0.70 -8.98
CA THR A 80 -23.68 0.24 -8.62
C THR A 80 -23.28 0.00 -7.16
N THR A 81 -22.03 -0.40 -6.95
CA THR A 81 -21.49 -0.77 -5.64
C THR A 81 -20.34 0.17 -5.32
N PHE A 82 -20.48 0.91 -4.22
CA PHE A 82 -19.40 1.67 -3.62
C PHE A 82 -18.83 0.88 -2.44
N GLU A 83 -17.51 0.73 -2.41
CA GLU A 83 -16.80 -0.06 -1.41
C GLU A 83 -15.59 0.73 -0.91
N ALA A 84 -15.40 0.75 0.41
CA ALA A 84 -14.26 1.38 1.05
C ALA A 84 -13.68 0.40 2.08
N GLY A 85 -12.36 0.18 2.00
CA GLY A 85 -11.64 -0.70 2.90
C GLY A 85 -10.68 0.09 3.79
N PHE A 86 -10.58 -0.30 5.06
CA PHE A 86 -9.56 0.21 5.99
C PHE A 86 -8.72 -0.97 6.49
N ASN A 87 -7.40 -0.80 6.51
CA ASN A 87 -6.46 -1.81 6.98
C ASN A 87 -5.89 -1.36 8.33
N ALA A 88 -5.94 -2.25 9.32
CA ALA A 88 -5.23 -2.09 10.57
C ALA A 88 -4.29 -3.29 10.74
N GLN A 89 -3.01 -3.01 10.95
CA GLN A 89 -1.98 -4.01 11.10
C GLN A 89 -1.27 -3.85 12.43
N TYR A 90 -0.94 -4.98 13.05
CA TYR A 90 -0.08 -5.06 14.22
C TYR A 90 1.08 -6.00 13.91
N LYS A 91 2.31 -5.52 14.07
CA LYS A 91 3.54 -6.27 13.82
C LYS A 91 4.37 -6.35 15.10
N ASN A 92 5.03 -7.49 15.29
CA ASN A 92 6.06 -7.66 16.31
C ASN A 92 7.37 -8.01 15.62
N VAL A 93 8.30 -7.06 15.59
CA VAL A 93 9.62 -7.20 14.98
C VAL A 93 10.60 -7.64 16.06
N ARG A 94 11.33 -8.73 15.83
CA ARG A 94 12.31 -9.26 16.78
C ARG A 94 13.66 -9.39 16.11
N ASN A 95 14.70 -9.05 16.84
CA ASN A 95 16.09 -9.39 16.54
C ASN A 95 16.65 -10.28 17.66
N ALA A 96 17.91 -10.72 17.56
CA ALA A 96 18.54 -11.61 18.54
C ALA A 96 18.53 -11.08 19.99
N SER A 97 18.49 -9.76 20.18
CA SER A 97 18.57 -9.10 21.49
C SER A 97 17.34 -8.25 21.86
N GLU A 98 16.47 -7.90 20.90
CA GLU A 98 15.39 -6.92 21.13
C GLU A 98 14.07 -7.33 20.45
N SER A 99 12.94 -6.92 21.05
CA SER A 99 11.58 -7.09 20.51
C SER A 99 10.87 -5.74 20.50
N TYR A 100 10.39 -5.34 19.33
CA TYR A 100 9.67 -4.08 19.11
C TYR A 100 8.27 -4.35 18.54
N ARG A 101 7.26 -3.73 19.14
CA ARG A 101 5.86 -3.82 18.70
C ARG A 101 5.50 -2.54 17.96
N THR A 102 4.94 -2.69 16.77
CA THR A 102 4.48 -1.56 15.96
C THR A 102 3.08 -1.83 15.42
N GLY A 103 2.29 -0.77 15.25
CA GLY A 103 0.96 -0.84 14.67
C GLY A 103 0.80 0.24 13.62
N SER A 104 -0.02 -0.04 12.61
CA SER A 104 -0.35 0.91 11.55
C SER A 104 -1.82 0.81 11.18
N GLY A 105 -2.40 1.95 10.80
CA GLY A 105 -3.78 2.07 10.31
C GLY A 105 -3.77 2.89 9.04
N THR A 106 -4.25 2.32 7.94
CA THR A 106 -4.20 2.95 6.62
C THR A 106 -5.48 2.68 5.83
N LEU A 107 -5.81 3.59 4.91
CA LEU A 107 -6.86 3.35 3.93
C LEU A 107 -6.42 2.21 3.01
N ALA A 108 -7.22 1.15 2.93
CA ALA A 108 -6.90 -0.01 2.11
C ALA A 108 -7.24 0.22 0.64
N TYR A 109 -8.46 0.70 0.35
CA TYR A 109 -8.89 1.06 -1.00
C TYR A 109 -10.23 1.80 -0.96
N LEU A 110 -10.52 2.50 -2.05
CA LEU A 110 -11.83 3.03 -2.40
C LEU A 110 -12.17 2.52 -3.79
N ALA A 111 -13.35 1.96 -3.97
CA ALA A 111 -13.79 1.40 -5.25
C ALA A 111 -15.26 1.74 -5.52
N LEU A 112 -15.54 2.10 -6.77
CA LEU A 112 -16.88 2.29 -7.30
C LEU A 112 -17.02 1.42 -8.54
N ALA A 113 -17.83 0.36 -8.45
CA ALA A 113 -18.20 -0.46 -9.57
C ALA A 113 -19.58 -0.07 -10.09
N VAL A 114 -19.72 0.04 -11.41
CA VAL A 114 -20.95 0.42 -12.09
C VAL A 114 -21.25 -0.61 -13.20
N PRO A 115 -22.41 -1.27 -13.18
CA PRO A 115 -22.89 -2.03 -14.33
C PRO A 115 -23.33 -1.07 -15.43
N ILE A 116 -22.61 -1.06 -16.55
CA ILE A 116 -22.96 -0.20 -17.69
C ILE A 116 -24.10 -0.83 -18.48
N ASN A 117 -24.04 -2.14 -18.71
CA ASN A 117 -25.13 -2.89 -19.34
C ASN A 117 -25.11 -4.37 -18.89
N LYS A 118 -26.05 -5.18 -19.39
CA LYS A 118 -26.17 -6.62 -19.07
C LYS A 118 -24.97 -7.48 -19.49
N ARG A 119 -23.93 -6.93 -20.10
CA ARG A 119 -22.72 -7.63 -20.54
C ARG A 119 -21.44 -6.86 -20.21
N TRP A 120 -21.53 -5.69 -19.56
CA TRP A 120 -20.40 -4.80 -19.34
C TRP A 120 -20.49 -4.16 -17.96
N GLY A 121 -19.46 -4.39 -17.15
CA GLY A 121 -19.23 -3.68 -15.90
C GLY A 121 -17.94 -2.88 -15.96
N ALA A 122 -17.92 -1.73 -15.30
CA ALA A 122 -16.72 -0.94 -15.10
C ALA A 122 -16.51 -0.66 -13.61
N ALA A 123 -15.28 -0.37 -13.22
CA ALA A 123 -14.94 0.07 -11.89
C ALA A 123 -13.86 1.15 -11.94
N VAL A 124 -13.97 2.14 -11.07
CA VAL A 124 -12.90 3.07 -10.75
C VAL A 124 -12.51 2.89 -9.31
N GLY A 125 -11.25 3.12 -8.97
CA GLY A 125 -10.84 3.08 -7.58
C GLY A 125 -9.47 3.68 -7.34
N LEU A 126 -9.15 3.78 -6.06
CA LEU A 126 -7.91 4.31 -5.53
C LEU A 126 -7.42 3.40 -4.42
N LYS A 127 -6.16 2.96 -4.49
CA LYS A 127 -5.54 2.11 -3.46
C LYS A 127 -4.04 2.39 -3.34
N PRO A 128 -3.41 2.14 -2.18
CA PRO A 128 -1.97 2.17 -2.07
C PRO A 128 -1.35 0.98 -2.82
N TYR A 129 -0.27 1.23 -3.54
CA TYR A 129 0.47 0.24 -4.32
C TYR A 129 1.71 -0.27 -3.56
N SER A 130 2.51 0.68 -3.05
CA SER A 130 3.68 0.40 -2.23
C SER A 130 3.84 1.45 -1.15
N VAL A 131 4.50 1.09 -0.06
CA VAL A 131 4.76 2.03 1.05
C VAL A 131 6.20 1.89 1.50
N VAL A 132 6.83 3.03 1.76
CA VAL A 132 8.16 3.13 2.37
C VAL A 132 8.01 3.82 3.70
N ASP A 133 8.41 3.11 4.76
CA ASP A 133 8.41 3.63 6.11
C ASP A 133 9.48 2.87 6.88
N TYR A 134 10.68 3.43 6.99
CA TYR A 134 11.74 2.85 7.81
C TYR A 134 12.59 3.93 8.47
N GLN A 135 13.08 3.60 9.66
CA GLN A 135 14.12 4.36 10.35
C GLN A 135 15.07 3.39 11.04
N VAL A 136 16.32 3.37 10.59
CA VAL A 136 17.36 2.47 11.10
C VAL A 136 18.57 3.31 11.49
N ASN A 137 18.91 3.25 12.76
CA ASN A 137 20.13 3.84 13.30
C ASN A 137 21.17 2.72 13.45
N SER A 138 22.38 2.96 12.97
CA SER A 138 23.49 2.00 13.06
C SER A 138 24.76 2.72 13.45
N THR A 139 25.51 2.11 14.35
CA THR A 139 26.86 2.53 14.72
C THR A 139 27.87 1.57 14.12
N GLY A 140 29.00 2.09 13.62
CA GLY A 140 30.06 1.28 13.06
C GLY A 140 31.43 1.93 13.23
N THR A 141 32.48 1.14 13.08
CA THR A 141 33.87 1.64 13.07
C THR A 141 34.21 2.30 11.73
N VAL A 142 35.07 3.31 11.75
CA VAL A 142 35.55 3.96 10.53
C VAL A 142 36.77 3.22 10.01
N ASN A 143 36.77 2.89 8.72
CA ASN A 143 37.88 2.18 8.09
C ASN A 143 39.11 3.10 8.02
N GLY A 144 40.16 2.77 8.78
CA GLY A 144 41.38 3.59 8.91
C GLY A 144 41.58 4.26 10.27
N ASP A 145 40.60 4.26 11.18
CA ASP A 145 40.76 4.72 12.56
C ASP A 145 39.94 3.85 13.55
N PRO A 146 40.59 3.02 14.38
CA PRO A 146 39.92 2.17 15.38
C PRO A 146 39.19 2.93 16.48
N TYR A 147 39.51 4.22 16.68
CA TYR A 147 38.94 5.07 17.74
C TYR A 147 37.81 5.97 17.22
N ALA A 148 37.49 5.90 15.93
CA ALA A 148 36.42 6.66 15.32
C ALA A 148 35.13 5.83 15.20
N VAL A 149 34.02 6.43 15.63
CA VAL A 149 32.67 5.86 15.57
C VAL A 149 31.85 6.62 14.53
N ALA A 150 31.37 5.90 13.52
CA ALA A 150 30.41 6.42 12.55
C ALA A 150 28.98 6.14 13.04
N TYR A 151 28.21 7.19 13.24
CA TYR A 151 26.77 7.15 13.45
C TYR A 151 26.08 7.31 12.10
N LYS A 152 25.36 6.28 11.67
CA LYS A 152 24.59 6.28 10.41
C LYS A 152 23.11 6.22 10.72
N GLN A 153 22.36 7.19 10.22
CA GLN A 153 20.91 7.22 10.28
C GLN A 153 20.35 7.05 8.88
N TYR A 154 19.62 5.96 8.67
CA TYR A 154 18.88 5.72 7.44
C TYR A 154 17.40 5.92 7.71
N GLY A 155 16.77 6.83 6.98
CA GLY A 155 15.33 7.06 7.03
C GLY A 155 14.75 6.96 5.63
N GLY A 156 13.51 6.49 5.53
CA GLY A 156 12.75 6.56 4.30
C GLY A 156 11.26 6.63 4.60
N THR A 157 10.56 7.54 3.94
CA THR A 157 9.12 7.75 4.09
C THR A 157 8.47 7.99 2.74
N GLY A 158 7.24 7.53 2.58
CA GLY A 158 6.41 7.81 1.41
C GLY A 158 5.71 6.56 0.89
N GLY A 159 5.34 6.60 -0.39
CA GLY A 159 4.63 5.49 -1.00
C GLY A 159 4.05 5.85 -2.36
N LEU A 160 3.59 4.82 -3.05
CA LEU A 160 2.93 4.92 -4.34
C LEU A 160 1.44 4.63 -4.17
N SER A 161 0.61 5.46 -4.77
CA SER A 161 -0.83 5.26 -4.89
C SER A 161 -1.17 4.86 -6.33
N GLU A 162 -2.15 4.00 -6.46
CA GLU A 162 -2.71 3.52 -7.73
C GLU A 162 -4.15 4.02 -7.85
N ALA A 163 -4.40 4.90 -8.81
CA ALA A 163 -5.76 5.18 -9.29
C ALA A 163 -6.02 4.32 -10.53
N TYR A 164 -7.10 3.56 -10.56
CA TYR A 164 -7.37 2.65 -11.66
C TYR A 164 -8.76 2.83 -12.25
N PHE A 165 -8.85 2.54 -13.55
CA PHE A 165 -10.08 2.30 -14.28
C PHE A 165 -10.03 0.88 -14.84
N ALA A 166 -11.02 0.07 -14.51
CA ALA A 166 -11.12 -1.31 -14.91
C ALA A 166 -12.47 -1.57 -15.58
N HIS A 167 -12.50 -2.50 -16.53
CA HIS A 167 -13.74 -2.93 -17.16
C HIS A 167 -13.70 -4.43 -17.49
N GLY A 168 -14.86 -5.05 -17.46
CA GLY A 168 -15.08 -6.46 -17.79
C GLY A 168 -16.28 -6.63 -18.70
N ILE A 169 -16.11 -7.40 -19.76
CA ILE A 169 -17.12 -7.65 -20.80
C ILE A 169 -17.38 -9.16 -20.92
N HIS A 170 -18.65 -9.52 -20.95
CA HIS A 170 -19.12 -10.86 -21.26
C HIS A 170 -19.20 -11.03 -22.79
N VAL A 171 -18.30 -11.84 -23.36
CA VAL A 171 -18.12 -11.95 -24.82
C VAL A 171 -18.84 -13.19 -25.36
N LEU A 172 -18.52 -14.37 -24.81
CA LEU A 172 -19.18 -15.63 -25.15
C LEU A 172 -19.90 -16.19 -23.93
N ARG A 173 -20.76 -17.19 -24.16
CA ARG A 173 -21.62 -17.84 -23.15
C ARG A 173 -20.93 -18.11 -21.80
N ASP A 174 -19.67 -18.50 -21.86
CA ASP A 174 -18.88 -18.92 -20.71
C ASP A 174 -17.56 -18.14 -20.56
N LEU A 175 -17.28 -17.16 -21.45
CA LEU A 175 -16.01 -16.42 -21.47
C LEU A 175 -16.22 -14.92 -21.24
N ASN A 176 -15.54 -14.41 -20.23
CA ASN A 176 -15.43 -12.99 -19.92
C ASN A 176 -13.99 -12.54 -20.14
N ILE A 177 -13.85 -11.34 -20.67
CA ILE A 177 -12.56 -10.66 -20.80
C ILE A 177 -12.63 -9.35 -20.03
N GLY A 178 -11.48 -8.84 -19.62
CA GLY A 178 -11.42 -7.54 -18.97
C GLY A 178 -10.04 -6.92 -19.11
N GLY A 179 -9.99 -5.63 -18.82
CA GLY A 179 -8.76 -4.88 -18.79
C GLY A 179 -8.82 -3.81 -17.71
N SER A 180 -7.66 -3.39 -17.24
CA SER A 180 -7.54 -2.19 -16.41
C SER A 180 -6.38 -1.33 -16.87
N ALA A 181 -6.60 -0.03 -16.78
CA ALA A 181 -5.57 1.00 -16.89
C ALA A 181 -5.45 1.68 -15.54
N SER A 182 -4.26 1.67 -14.99
CA SER A 182 -3.94 2.26 -13.70
C SER A 182 -2.91 3.36 -13.87
N TYR A 183 -3.02 4.42 -13.09
CA TYR A 183 -2.06 5.50 -12.98
C TYR A 183 -1.42 5.43 -11.60
N LEU A 184 -0.10 5.24 -11.59
CA LEU A 184 0.72 5.14 -10.39
C LEU A 184 1.38 6.49 -10.14
N PHE A 185 1.19 7.01 -8.94
CA PHE A 185 1.74 8.29 -8.54
C PHE A 185 2.15 8.28 -7.08
N GLY A 186 3.22 9.00 -6.78
CA GLY A 186 3.68 9.15 -5.40
C GLY A 186 5.11 9.66 -5.33
N THR A 187 5.57 9.84 -4.10
CA THR A 187 6.92 10.28 -3.79
C THR A 187 7.53 9.36 -2.75
N LEU A 188 8.81 9.09 -2.93
CA LEU A 188 9.65 8.40 -1.96
C LEU A 188 10.74 9.37 -1.52
N ASP A 189 10.76 9.68 -0.24
CA ASP A 189 11.79 10.50 0.37
C ASP A 189 12.73 9.58 1.15
N GLN A 190 14.01 9.59 0.79
CA GLN A 190 15.07 8.83 1.44
C GLN A 190 16.07 9.80 2.07
N THR A 191 16.47 9.51 3.29
CA THR A 191 17.45 10.32 4.04
C THR A 191 18.57 9.43 4.55
N ASN A 192 19.80 9.79 4.22
CA ASN A 192 21.02 9.15 4.71
C ASN A 192 21.82 10.19 5.50
N GLY A 193 21.79 10.10 6.82
CA GLY A 193 22.60 10.90 7.73
C GLY A 193 23.86 10.15 8.14
N THR A 194 25.02 10.80 8.06
CA THR A 194 26.28 10.29 8.62
C THR A 194 26.91 11.34 9.51
N ALA A 195 27.22 10.96 10.75
CA ALA A 195 28.08 11.72 11.66
C ALA A 195 29.26 10.84 12.07
N ILE A 196 30.44 11.45 12.20
CA ILE A 196 31.66 10.77 12.64
C ILE A 196 32.11 11.42 13.94
N ALA A 197 32.32 10.61 14.97
CA ALA A 197 33.01 11.00 16.19
C ALA A 197 34.39 10.35 16.22
N THR A 198 35.40 11.06 16.70
CA THR A 198 36.74 10.53 16.99
C THR A 198 37.08 10.83 18.45
N SER A 199 38.06 10.16 19.04
CA SER A 199 38.52 10.39 20.43
C SER A 199 38.86 11.85 20.76
N THR A 200 39.13 12.69 19.75
CA THR A 200 39.47 14.12 19.86
C THR A 200 38.39 15.07 19.33
N VAL A 201 37.36 14.56 18.63
CA VAL A 201 36.33 15.38 17.96
C VAL A 201 34.96 14.78 18.24
N ALA A 202 34.11 15.51 18.98
CA ALA A 202 32.71 15.14 19.15
C ALA A 202 32.00 15.09 17.79
N ALA A 203 31.03 14.18 17.60
CA ALA A 203 30.18 14.14 16.41
C ALA A 203 29.29 15.39 16.36
N ASN A 204 29.86 16.52 15.95
CA ASN A 204 29.21 17.84 15.92
C ASN A 204 28.65 18.20 14.54
N GLN A 205 28.93 17.39 13.51
CA GLN A 205 28.45 17.61 12.15
C GLN A 205 27.75 16.36 11.61
N LEU A 206 26.49 16.54 11.23
CA LEU A 206 25.68 15.53 10.57
C LEU A 206 25.60 15.91 9.09
N VAL A 207 26.22 15.11 8.22
CA VAL A 207 26.02 15.23 6.77
C VAL A 207 24.76 14.45 6.44
N VAL A 208 23.71 15.16 6.01
CA VAL A 208 22.44 14.57 5.62
C VAL A 208 22.29 14.67 4.12
N GLU A 209 22.20 13.53 3.48
CA GLU A 209 21.79 13.43 2.11
C GLU A 209 20.30 13.11 2.05
N ARG A 210 19.55 13.97 1.36
CA ARG A 210 18.13 13.77 1.07
C ARG A 210 17.97 13.47 -0.42
N GLU A 211 17.29 12.38 -0.70
CA GLU A 211 16.92 11.97 -2.04
C GLU A 211 15.40 11.89 -2.13
N GLN A 212 14.83 12.63 -3.07
CA GLN A 212 13.40 12.63 -3.37
C GLN A 212 13.18 12.02 -4.75
N LEU A 213 12.43 10.92 -4.80
CA LEU A 213 12.07 10.21 -6.02
C LEU A 213 10.57 10.38 -6.26
N ARG A 214 10.22 11.04 -7.38
CA ARG A 214 8.83 11.20 -7.80
C ARG A 214 8.49 10.25 -8.93
N TYR A 215 7.44 9.46 -8.72
CA TYR A 215 6.94 8.45 -9.65
C TYR A 215 5.64 8.92 -10.29
N ALA A 216 5.52 8.74 -11.60
CA ALA A 216 4.32 9.01 -12.38
C ALA A 216 4.33 8.11 -13.62
N ASP A 217 3.48 7.08 -13.64
CA ASP A 217 3.46 6.12 -14.75
C ASP A 217 2.11 5.41 -14.88
N PHE A 218 1.92 4.73 -16.01
CA PHE A 218 0.73 3.92 -16.27
C PHE A 218 1.03 2.43 -16.17
N LEU A 219 0.08 1.66 -15.63
CA LEU A 219 0.10 0.20 -15.65
C LEU A 219 -1.12 -0.32 -16.41
N LEU A 220 -0.89 -1.26 -17.31
CA LEU A 220 -1.95 -1.93 -18.05
C LEU A 220 -2.05 -3.38 -17.59
N ARG A 221 -3.28 -3.87 -17.41
CA ARG A 221 -3.55 -5.26 -17.05
C ARG A 221 -4.61 -5.83 -17.99
N GLY A 222 -4.35 -7.02 -18.51
CA GLY A 222 -5.31 -7.85 -19.23
C GLY A 222 -5.85 -8.95 -18.32
N ALA A 223 -7.10 -9.35 -18.53
CA ALA A 223 -7.78 -10.30 -17.68
C ALA A 223 -8.74 -11.20 -18.47
N LEU A 224 -8.81 -12.46 -18.06
CA LEU A 224 -9.66 -13.48 -18.65
C LEU A 224 -10.35 -14.28 -17.53
N HIS A 225 -11.58 -14.71 -17.79
CA HIS A 225 -12.32 -15.59 -16.92
C HIS A 225 -13.24 -16.50 -17.71
N TYR A 226 -13.17 -17.79 -17.45
CA TYR A 226 -13.98 -18.83 -18.06
C TYR A 226 -14.78 -19.58 -16.98
N ARG A 227 -16.09 -19.73 -17.19
CA ARG A 227 -16.99 -20.44 -16.28
C ARG A 227 -17.66 -21.60 -16.98
N HIS A 228 -17.36 -22.82 -16.57
CA HIS A 228 -17.98 -24.03 -17.08
C HIS A 228 -18.97 -24.62 -16.07
N LYS A 229 -20.17 -24.98 -16.54
CA LYS A 229 -21.18 -25.63 -15.70
C LYS A 229 -21.03 -27.15 -15.80
N LEU A 230 -20.57 -27.80 -14.72
CA LEU A 230 -20.37 -29.26 -14.69
C LEU A 230 -21.69 -29.99 -14.39
N SER A 231 -22.48 -29.46 -13.45
CA SER A 231 -23.76 -30.03 -13.01
C SER A 231 -24.78 -28.93 -12.73
N LYS A 232 -25.98 -29.28 -12.26
CA LYS A 232 -27.00 -28.29 -11.90
C LYS A 232 -26.52 -27.32 -10.80
N ASP A 233 -25.73 -27.82 -9.85
CA ASP A 233 -25.27 -27.07 -8.66
C ASP A 233 -23.76 -26.81 -8.65
N LEU A 234 -23.00 -27.35 -9.61
CA LEU A 234 -21.54 -27.25 -9.65
C LEU A 234 -21.07 -26.43 -10.86
N ASN A 235 -20.29 -25.38 -10.58
CA ASN A 235 -19.62 -24.58 -11.59
C ASN A 235 -18.12 -24.59 -11.34
N MET A 236 -17.34 -24.78 -12.41
CA MET A 236 -15.89 -24.64 -12.41
C MET A 236 -15.54 -23.28 -13.02
N ASN A 237 -14.70 -22.52 -12.34
CA ASN A 237 -14.23 -21.22 -12.83
C ASN A 237 -12.72 -21.26 -13.00
N LEU A 238 -12.25 -20.74 -14.13
CA LEU A 238 -10.83 -20.52 -14.42
C LEU A 238 -10.65 -19.04 -14.70
N GLY A 239 -9.58 -18.45 -14.17
CA GLY A 239 -9.31 -17.03 -14.32
C GLY A 239 -7.83 -16.77 -14.44
N GLY A 240 -7.45 -15.80 -15.25
CA GLY A 240 -6.08 -15.39 -15.46
C GLY A 240 -5.99 -13.88 -15.60
N THR A 241 -4.94 -13.29 -15.04
CA THR A 241 -4.64 -11.86 -15.23
C THR A 241 -3.18 -11.70 -15.56
N TYR A 242 -2.87 -10.78 -16.45
CA TYR A 242 -1.52 -10.45 -16.87
C TYR A 242 -1.32 -8.95 -16.75
N THR A 243 -0.29 -8.55 -16.01
CA THR A 243 0.13 -7.16 -15.91
C THR A 243 1.27 -6.93 -16.89
N PHE A 244 1.11 -5.99 -17.81
CA PHE A 244 2.15 -5.64 -18.77
C PHE A 244 3.28 -4.88 -18.08
N GLN A 245 4.52 -5.24 -18.40
CA GLN A 245 5.69 -4.50 -17.92
C GLN A 245 5.68 -3.08 -18.54
N THR A 246 5.94 -2.08 -17.71
CA THR A 246 6.07 -0.68 -18.14
C THR A 246 7.41 -0.11 -17.67
N ASN A 247 8.00 0.77 -18.46
CA ASN A 247 9.23 1.48 -18.11
C ASN A 247 8.88 2.78 -17.38
N THR A 248 9.00 2.76 -16.06
CA THR A 248 8.61 3.87 -15.18
C THR A 248 9.57 5.04 -15.27
N LYS A 249 9.02 6.20 -15.59
CA LYS A 249 9.76 7.47 -15.55
C LYS A 249 9.84 7.97 -14.11
N VAL A 250 11.06 8.14 -13.61
CA VAL A 250 11.32 8.60 -12.24
C VAL A 250 12.06 9.92 -12.31
N SER A 251 11.51 10.95 -11.66
CA SER A 251 12.23 12.20 -11.44
C SER A 251 12.96 12.11 -10.12
N ARG A 252 14.29 12.29 -10.15
CA ARG A 252 15.16 12.21 -8.97
C ARG A 252 15.73 13.59 -8.65
N GLN A 253 15.52 14.02 -7.42
CA GLN A 253 16.15 15.22 -6.86
C GLN A 253 17.00 14.82 -5.65
N ARG A 254 18.26 15.27 -5.64
CA ARG A 254 19.22 14.98 -4.56
C ARG A 254 19.69 16.30 -3.97
N THR A 255 19.56 16.43 -2.66
CA THR A 255 20.02 17.58 -1.89
C THR A 255 20.96 17.09 -0.81
N GLN A 256 22.11 17.74 -0.67
CA GLN A 256 23.05 17.48 0.42
C GLN A 256 23.05 18.69 1.35
N GLU A 257 22.85 18.43 2.64
CA GLU A 257 22.84 19.44 3.68
C GLU A 257 23.84 19.05 4.77
N GLN A 258 24.59 20.02 5.25
CA GLN A 258 25.40 19.89 6.45
C GLN A 258 24.63 20.53 7.60
N ARG A 259 24.40 19.77 8.68
CA ARG A 259 23.68 20.24 9.87
C ARG A 259 24.59 20.13 11.09
N ASP A 260 24.43 21.06 12.02
CA ASP A 260 25.03 20.93 13.34
C ASP A 260 24.35 19.79 14.11
N ALA A 261 25.15 18.90 14.71
CA ALA A 261 24.65 17.71 15.38
C ALA A 261 24.06 17.97 16.77
N LEU A 262 24.02 19.23 17.22
CA LEU A 262 23.43 19.68 18.49
C LEU A 262 21.91 19.43 18.61
N VAL A 263 21.26 18.93 17.55
CA VAL A 263 19.81 18.65 17.53
C VAL A 263 19.47 17.21 17.96
N LEU A 264 20.46 16.34 18.22
CA LEU A 264 20.22 15.03 18.83
C LEU A 264 20.18 15.15 20.37
N VAL A 265 19.15 15.80 20.89
CA VAL A 265 18.75 15.69 22.30
C VAL A 265 17.58 14.71 22.37
N TRP A 266 17.89 13.49 22.84
CA TRP A 266 17.07 12.40 23.38
C TRP A 266 15.64 12.18 22.85
#